data_AF-X5PHM6-F1
#
_entry.id   AF-X5PHM6-F1
#
_cell.length_a   1.000
_cell.length_b   1.000
_cell.length_c   1.000
_cell.angle_alpha   90.00
_cell.angle_beta   90.00
_cell.angle_gamma   90.00
#
_symmetry.space_group_name_H-M   'P 1'
#
loop_
_entity.id
_entity.type
_entity.pdbx_description
1 polymer ?
#
loop_
_entity_poly.entity_id
_entity_poly.type
_entity_poly.pdbx_seq_one_letter_code
_entity_poly.pdbx_strand_id
1 'polypeptide(L)'
;MAMPCLMPDDARRFGATWQCGGGTVCTPLATASGVHTALAQCLLPTDSPKMFSGHPCLTGSIASNPSQPFNDRYKITGQFAAFAPTFSRTAYTCRPPKIGVPAGIAYRACDDKDRSFAAFKTGKPMPSEICGMVGGKKFDTCVATNNFDQCLGGAVNRGNRPACSADHFCREDYMCQSLPPDTPGAAKVKGIGYCSPTYFIFQMRIDNHATPWASATSAPRDAGFGAAEEE
;
A
#
# COMPACT_ATOMS: atom_id res chain seq x y z
N MET A 1 -1.92 -7.72 13.69
CA MET A 1 -1.60 -7.96 12.27
C MET A 1 -2.90 -8.04 11.49
N ALA A 2 -2.96 -7.48 10.29
CA ALA A 2 -3.96 -7.92 9.31
C ALA A 2 -3.45 -9.24 8.73
N MET A 3 -4.22 -10.31 8.92
CA MET A 3 -3.94 -11.64 8.36
C MET A 3 -5.05 -11.96 7.37
N PRO A 4 -4.77 -12.66 6.25
CA PRO A 4 -5.84 -13.17 5.40
C PRO A 4 -6.84 -14.01 6.20
N CYS A 5 -8.11 -13.89 5.87
CA CYS A 5 -9.18 -14.70 6.44
C CYS A 5 -10.14 -15.15 5.35
N LEU A 6 -10.93 -16.16 5.67
CA LEU A 6 -11.99 -16.63 4.79
C LEU A 6 -13.33 -16.23 5.37
N MET A 7 -14.22 -15.72 4.51
CA MET A 7 -15.60 -15.49 4.89
C MET A 7 -16.26 -16.83 5.29
N PRO A 8 -17.24 -16.84 6.20
CA PRO A 8 -17.85 -18.08 6.69
C PRO A 8 -18.35 -19.02 5.57
N ASP A 9 -18.85 -18.46 4.47
CA ASP A 9 -19.34 -19.22 3.31
C ASP A 9 -18.20 -19.91 2.54
N ASP A 10 -17.02 -19.30 2.49
CA ASP A 10 -15.82 -19.85 1.86
C ASP A 10 -15.07 -20.81 2.79
N ALA A 11 -15.03 -20.51 4.10
CA ALA A 11 -14.29 -21.27 5.10
C ALA A 11 -14.71 -22.75 5.20
N ARG A 12 -15.99 -23.06 4.91
CA ARG A 12 -16.51 -24.44 4.85
C ARG A 12 -15.76 -25.33 3.85
N ARG A 13 -15.11 -24.73 2.85
CA ARG A 13 -14.36 -25.44 1.80
C ARG A 13 -12.87 -25.63 2.13
N PHE A 14 -12.35 -24.93 3.13
CA PHE A 14 -10.91 -24.86 3.44
C PHE A 14 -10.52 -25.38 4.83
N GLY A 15 -11.44 -26.06 5.53
CA GLY A 15 -11.23 -26.58 6.88
C GLY A 15 -11.50 -25.51 7.95
N ALA A 16 -12.15 -25.90 9.04
CA ALA A 16 -12.79 -24.99 10.01
C ALA A 16 -11.85 -24.16 10.90
N THR A 17 -10.54 -24.12 10.63
CA THR A 17 -9.51 -23.54 11.52
C THR A 17 -9.09 -22.10 11.17
N TRP A 18 -9.65 -21.48 10.14
CA TRP A 18 -9.27 -20.13 9.69
C TRP A 18 -10.20 -19.06 10.29
N GLN A 19 -9.95 -18.66 11.54
CA GLN A 19 -10.70 -17.60 12.22
C GLN A 19 -9.79 -16.45 12.66
N CYS A 20 -10.34 -15.24 12.67
CA CYS A 20 -9.64 -14.06 13.14
C CYS A 20 -9.47 -14.07 14.67
N GLY A 21 -8.26 -13.78 15.13
CA GLY A 21 -7.91 -13.69 16.56
C GLY A 21 -7.73 -12.25 17.04
N GLY A 22 -7.48 -12.08 18.35
CA GLY A 22 -7.00 -10.81 18.90
C GLY A 22 -7.95 -9.62 18.75
N GLY A 23 -9.26 -9.86 18.76
CA GLY A 23 -10.29 -8.81 18.63
C GLY A 23 -10.42 -8.23 17.22
N THR A 24 -9.99 -8.98 16.21
CA THR A 24 -10.18 -8.62 14.80
C THR A 24 -11.40 -9.31 14.20
N VAL A 25 -11.93 -8.73 13.13
CA VAL A 25 -13.09 -9.23 12.37
C VAL A 25 -12.65 -9.53 10.95
N CYS A 26 -13.16 -10.62 10.37
CA CYS A 26 -12.90 -10.93 8.97
C CYS A 26 -13.67 -9.96 8.08
N THR A 27 -12.95 -9.04 7.43
CA THR A 27 -13.50 -7.98 6.60
C THR A 27 -13.19 -8.25 5.13
N PRO A 28 -14.21 -8.38 4.26
CA PRO A 28 -13.99 -8.52 2.82
C PRO A 28 -13.48 -7.21 2.23
N LEU A 29 -12.41 -7.30 1.44
CA LEU A 29 -11.73 -6.16 0.83
C LEU A 29 -11.92 -6.11 -0.67
N ALA A 30 -11.85 -7.25 -1.35
CA ALA A 30 -12.04 -7.28 -2.80
C ALA A 30 -12.71 -8.56 -3.28
N THR A 31 -13.44 -8.43 -4.38
CA THR A 31 -13.94 -9.56 -5.19
C THR A 31 -13.33 -9.50 -6.58
N ALA A 32 -13.28 -10.63 -7.28
CA ALA A 32 -12.79 -10.70 -8.65
C ALA A 32 -13.69 -11.56 -9.53
N SER A 33 -13.85 -11.18 -10.79
CA SER A 33 -14.68 -11.91 -11.75
C SER A 33 -14.15 -13.33 -11.96
N GLY A 34 -15.02 -14.33 -11.87
CA GLY A 34 -14.64 -15.73 -12.00
C GLY A 34 -13.92 -16.33 -10.78
N VAL A 35 -13.75 -15.56 -9.70
CA VAL A 35 -13.20 -16.04 -8.43
C VAL A 35 -14.32 -16.07 -7.39
N HIS A 36 -14.60 -17.25 -6.85
CA HIS A 36 -15.68 -17.42 -5.87
C HIS A 36 -15.34 -16.85 -4.49
N THR A 37 -14.07 -16.89 -4.10
CA THR A 37 -13.62 -16.46 -2.78
C THR A 37 -13.30 -14.97 -2.78
N ALA A 38 -13.83 -14.26 -1.79
CA ALA A 38 -13.47 -12.86 -1.57
C ALA A 38 -12.07 -12.77 -0.94
N LEU A 39 -11.28 -11.78 -1.36
CA LEU A 39 -10.10 -11.38 -0.60
C LEU A 39 -10.57 -10.70 0.68
N ALA A 40 -10.33 -11.33 1.82
CA ALA A 40 -10.70 -10.80 3.14
C ALA A 40 -9.50 -10.82 4.10
N GLN A 41 -9.53 -9.91 5.07
CA GLN A 41 -8.49 -9.80 6.09
C GLN A 41 -9.09 -9.63 7.49
N CYS A 42 -8.39 -10.17 8.48
CA CYS A 42 -8.63 -9.94 9.89
C CYS A 42 -8.24 -8.51 10.27
N LEU A 43 -9.23 -7.63 10.35
CA LEU A 43 -9.02 -6.22 10.62
C LEU A 43 -9.53 -5.81 11.99
N LEU A 44 -9.03 -4.70 12.50
CA LEU A 44 -9.66 -4.05 13.63
C LEU A 44 -11.10 -3.68 13.23
N PRO A 45 -12.04 -3.66 14.19
CA PRO A 45 -13.36 -3.08 13.97
C PRO A 45 -13.25 -1.68 13.35
N THR A 46 -14.19 -1.34 12.48
CA THR A 46 -14.14 -0.09 11.68
C THR A 46 -14.11 1.18 12.53
N ASP A 47 -14.69 1.13 13.72
CA ASP A 47 -14.74 2.18 14.74
C ASP A 47 -13.59 2.09 15.77
N SER A 48 -12.63 1.19 15.56
CA SER A 48 -11.56 0.97 16.53
C SER A 48 -10.69 2.23 16.72
N PRO A 49 -10.48 2.68 17.97
CA PRO A 49 -9.56 3.78 18.26
C PRO A 49 -8.08 3.39 18.05
N LYS A 50 -7.81 2.11 17.74
CA LYS A 50 -6.46 1.57 17.49
C LYS A 50 -6.06 1.55 16.02
N MET A 51 -6.82 2.25 15.16
CA MET A 51 -6.48 2.40 13.75
C MET A 51 -5.08 3.02 13.59
N PHE A 52 -4.38 2.61 12.54
CA PHE A 52 -3.00 3.01 12.26
C PHE A 52 -2.81 3.22 10.75
N SER A 53 -1.75 3.94 10.38
CA SER A 53 -1.44 4.17 8.97
C SER A 53 -1.12 2.85 8.26
N GLY A 54 -1.75 2.58 7.11
CA GLY A 54 -1.67 1.30 6.40
C GLY A 54 -2.82 0.33 6.67
N HIS A 55 -3.73 0.66 7.60
CA HIS A 55 -4.99 -0.07 7.71
C HIS A 55 -5.79 0.03 6.40
N PRO A 56 -6.35 -1.06 5.87
CA PRO A 56 -7.32 -1.01 4.79
C PRO A 56 -8.47 -0.05 5.11
N CYS A 57 -8.98 0.64 4.09
CA CYS A 57 -10.09 1.58 4.25
C CYS A 57 -11.10 1.57 3.12
N LEU A 58 -10.82 0.84 2.03
CA LEU A 58 -11.70 0.69 0.86
C LEU A 58 -12.04 -0.77 0.61
N THR A 59 -13.23 -0.99 0.06
CA THR A 59 -13.57 -2.22 -0.64
C THR A 59 -13.55 -1.99 -2.15
N GLY A 60 -13.37 -3.05 -2.93
CA GLY A 60 -13.50 -2.98 -4.37
C GLY A 60 -13.83 -4.29 -5.08
N SER A 61 -13.85 -4.20 -6.40
CA SER A 61 -14.13 -5.31 -7.30
C SER A 61 -13.19 -5.26 -8.51
N ILE A 62 -12.71 -6.42 -8.93
CA ILE A 62 -11.86 -6.61 -10.10
C ILE A 62 -12.72 -7.24 -11.21
N ALA A 63 -12.87 -6.51 -12.31
CA ALA A 63 -13.39 -7.06 -13.55
C ALA A 63 -12.22 -7.58 -14.38
N SER A 64 -12.08 -8.91 -14.45
CA SER A 64 -10.99 -9.53 -15.19
C SER A 64 -11.29 -9.60 -16.68
N ASN A 65 -10.26 -9.39 -17.50
CA ASN A 65 -10.33 -9.49 -18.95
C ASN A 65 -9.47 -10.68 -19.44
N PRO A 66 -10.06 -11.86 -19.69
CA PRO A 66 -9.30 -13.05 -20.05
C PRO A 66 -8.53 -12.92 -21.37
N SER A 67 -9.04 -12.15 -22.33
CA SER A 67 -8.38 -11.94 -23.63
C SER A 67 -7.29 -10.87 -23.57
N GLN A 68 -7.33 -9.99 -22.56
CA GLN A 68 -6.32 -8.97 -22.29
C GLN A 68 -6.07 -8.85 -20.78
N PRO A 69 -5.34 -9.80 -20.15
CA PRO A 69 -5.15 -9.82 -18.69
C PRO A 69 -4.42 -8.60 -18.10
N PHE A 70 -3.83 -7.76 -18.95
CA PHE A 70 -3.24 -6.46 -18.61
C PHE A 70 -4.28 -5.32 -18.49
N ASN A 71 -5.53 -5.62 -18.82
CA ASN A 71 -6.65 -4.68 -18.89
C ASN A 71 -7.75 -5.05 -17.86
N ASP A 72 -7.35 -5.70 -16.77
CA ASP A 72 -8.25 -5.88 -15.62
C ASP A 72 -8.62 -4.50 -15.07
N ARG A 73 -9.88 -4.34 -14.67
CA ARG A 73 -10.41 -3.07 -14.16
C ARG A 73 -10.74 -3.17 -12.69
N TYR A 74 -10.19 -2.25 -11.91
CA TYR A 74 -10.52 -2.14 -10.49
C TYR A 74 -11.54 -1.04 -10.25
N LYS A 75 -12.63 -1.38 -9.56
CA LYS A 75 -13.64 -0.41 -9.13
C LYS A 75 -13.71 -0.40 -7.60
N ILE A 76 -13.55 0.79 -7.02
CA ILE A 76 -13.84 1.02 -5.60
C ILE A 76 -15.35 0.88 -5.39
N THR A 77 -15.75 0.03 -4.44
CA THR A 77 -17.16 -0.24 -4.11
C THR A 77 -17.61 0.44 -2.83
N GLY A 78 -16.68 0.83 -1.96
CA GLY A 78 -17.02 1.54 -0.72
C GLY A 78 -15.80 1.97 0.08
N GLN A 79 -16.04 2.84 1.07
CA GLN A 79 -15.08 3.23 2.10
C GLN A 79 -15.65 2.86 3.47
N PHE A 80 -14.86 2.20 4.31
CA PHE A 80 -15.32 1.70 5.61
C PHE A 80 -14.49 2.21 6.80
N ALA A 81 -13.38 2.89 6.55
CA ALA A 81 -12.51 3.44 7.58
C ALA A 81 -11.83 4.74 7.11
N ALA A 82 -11.11 5.41 8.02
CA ALA A 82 -10.29 6.59 7.72
C ALA A 82 -11.06 7.72 7.00
N PHE A 83 -12.16 8.18 7.62
CA PHE A 83 -13.10 9.15 7.05
C PHE A 83 -12.66 10.62 7.16
N ALA A 84 -11.45 10.92 7.62
CA ALA A 84 -11.01 12.31 7.68
C ALA A 84 -11.02 12.93 6.27
N PRO A 85 -11.64 14.11 6.08
CA PRO A 85 -11.85 14.70 4.77
C PRO A 85 -10.55 15.22 4.15
N THR A 86 -9.54 15.49 4.98
CA THR A 86 -8.26 16.07 4.56
C THR A 86 -7.09 15.42 5.29
N PHE A 87 -5.89 15.62 4.75
CA PHE A 87 -4.65 15.20 5.41
C PHE A 87 -4.47 15.95 6.73
N SER A 88 -4.20 15.20 7.79
CA SER A 88 -3.87 15.75 9.10
C SER A 88 -2.75 14.95 9.75
N ARG A 89 -2.27 15.42 10.91
CA ARG A 89 -1.28 14.70 11.73
C ARG A 89 -1.90 13.72 12.73
N THR A 90 -3.21 13.80 12.94
CA THR A 90 -3.91 13.10 14.04
C THR A 90 -5.05 12.20 13.58
N ALA A 91 -5.80 12.63 12.55
CA ALA A 91 -6.91 11.89 11.96
C ALA A 91 -6.50 11.21 10.65
N TYR A 92 -7.03 10.01 10.43
CA TYR A 92 -6.75 9.19 9.25
C TYR A 92 -7.68 9.55 8.09
N THR A 93 -7.10 9.84 6.94
CA THR A 93 -7.79 9.92 5.66
C THR A 93 -7.49 8.69 4.82
N CYS A 94 -8.45 8.24 4.01
CA CYS A 94 -8.29 7.08 3.16
C CYS A 94 -7.64 7.48 1.82
N ARG A 95 -6.40 7.04 1.60
CA ARG A 95 -5.70 7.20 0.32
C ARG A 95 -6.19 6.16 -0.69
N PRO A 96 -6.52 6.57 -1.93
CA PRO A 96 -7.06 5.66 -2.93
C PRO A 96 -5.98 4.68 -3.46
N PRO A 97 -6.40 3.58 -4.13
CA PRO A 97 -5.57 2.49 -4.62
C PRO A 97 -4.61 2.85 -5.77
N LYS A 98 -4.42 4.14 -6.08
CA LYS A 98 -3.64 4.61 -7.24
C LYS A 98 -2.16 4.20 -7.19
N ILE A 99 -1.69 3.78 -6.03
CA ILE A 99 -0.30 3.36 -5.79
C ILE A 99 -0.15 1.84 -5.64
N GLY A 100 -1.08 1.07 -6.20
CA GLY A 100 -1.00 -0.40 -6.20
C GLY A 100 -1.44 -1.07 -4.89
N VAL A 101 -2.38 -0.45 -4.17
CA VAL A 101 -2.89 -0.98 -2.89
C VAL A 101 -4.42 -1.12 -2.99
N PRO A 102 -4.96 -2.28 -3.39
CA PRO A 102 -6.38 -2.44 -3.74
C PRO A 102 -7.33 -1.93 -2.65
N ALA A 103 -7.07 -2.25 -1.39
CA ALA A 103 -7.93 -1.88 -0.26
C ALA A 103 -7.70 -0.44 0.27
N GLY A 104 -6.95 0.38 -0.48
CA GLY A 104 -6.54 1.71 -0.05
C GLY A 104 -5.60 1.67 1.16
N ILE A 105 -5.29 2.86 1.67
CA ILE A 105 -4.45 3.03 2.85
C ILE A 105 -4.96 4.17 3.74
N ALA A 106 -5.38 3.83 4.96
CA ALA A 106 -5.54 4.80 6.03
C ALA A 106 -4.22 5.54 6.26
N TYR A 107 -4.24 6.86 6.31
CA TYR A 107 -3.02 7.65 6.41
C TYR A 107 -3.22 8.92 7.24
N ARG A 108 -2.24 9.18 8.11
CA ARG A 108 -1.99 10.49 8.71
C ARG A 108 -0.53 10.89 8.48
N ALA A 109 -0.25 12.19 8.44
CA ALA A 109 1.11 12.68 8.36
C ALA A 109 1.86 12.44 9.67
N CYS A 110 3.18 12.29 9.61
CA CYS A 110 4.00 12.26 10.82
C CYS A 110 3.91 13.59 11.57
N ASP A 111 3.73 13.53 12.88
CA ASP A 111 4.05 14.63 13.78
C ASP A 111 5.53 14.59 14.23
N ASP A 112 5.92 15.51 15.09
CA ASP A 112 7.31 15.63 15.55
C ASP A 112 7.72 14.48 16.51
N LYS A 113 6.74 13.87 17.19
CA LYS A 113 6.95 12.69 18.06
C LYS A 113 7.18 11.44 17.23
N ASP A 114 6.41 11.26 16.16
CA ASP A 114 6.59 10.19 15.19
C ASP A 114 7.97 10.31 14.53
N ARG A 115 8.33 11.54 14.11
CA ARG A 115 9.62 11.88 13.49
C ARG A 115 10.82 11.60 14.39
N SER A 116 10.67 11.76 15.70
CA SER A 116 11.73 11.51 16.69
C SER A 116 11.69 10.09 17.28
N PHE A 117 10.77 9.25 16.77
CA PHE A 117 10.50 7.89 17.23
C PHE A 117 10.17 7.78 18.72
N ALA A 118 9.49 8.79 19.28
CA ALA A 118 9.26 8.91 20.73
C ALA A 118 8.42 7.75 21.33
N ALA A 119 7.59 7.10 20.51
CA ALA A 119 6.77 5.96 20.93
C ALA A 119 7.56 4.64 21.04
N PHE A 120 8.73 4.55 20.41
CA PHE A 120 9.56 3.34 20.40
C PHE A 120 10.45 3.32 21.64
N LYS A 121 10.13 2.43 22.57
CA LYS A 121 10.81 2.30 23.87
C LYS A 121 11.21 0.86 24.12
N THR A 122 12.42 0.65 24.62
CA THR A 122 12.93 -0.67 25.01
C THR A 122 11.98 -1.32 26.03
N GLY A 123 11.67 -2.60 25.82
CA GLY A 123 10.80 -3.38 26.70
C GLY A 123 9.30 -3.03 26.60
N LYS A 124 8.88 -2.20 25.64
CA LYS A 124 7.47 -1.94 25.33
C LYS A 124 7.08 -2.60 24.00
N PRO A 125 5.80 -2.97 23.82
CA PRO A 125 5.31 -3.47 22.54
C PRO A 125 5.63 -2.48 21.42
N MET A 126 6.00 -3.01 20.25
CA MET A 126 6.25 -2.20 19.08
C MET A 126 4.97 -1.44 18.68
N PRO A 127 5.02 -0.10 18.50
CA PRO A 127 3.90 0.65 17.93
C PRO A 127 3.49 0.11 16.56
N SER A 128 2.19 0.18 16.23
CA SER A 128 1.67 -0.30 14.94
C SER A 128 2.13 0.52 13.75
N GLU A 129 2.57 1.76 13.95
CA GLU A 129 3.04 2.64 12.88
C GLU A 129 4.36 3.32 13.22
N ILE A 130 5.10 3.66 12.18
CA ILE A 130 6.40 4.32 12.21
C ILE A 130 6.44 5.42 11.16
N CYS A 131 7.14 6.52 11.46
CA CYS A 131 7.41 7.57 10.50
C CYS A 131 8.50 7.15 9.50
N GLY A 132 8.09 6.41 8.47
CA GLY A 132 8.94 5.86 7.43
C GLY A 132 9.09 6.77 6.21
N MET A 133 9.75 6.26 5.17
CA MET A 133 9.95 6.99 3.92
C MET A 133 8.74 6.84 3.00
N VAL A 134 8.39 7.93 2.32
CA VAL A 134 7.31 7.98 1.33
C VAL A 134 7.74 8.80 0.13
N GLY A 135 7.33 8.39 -1.08
CA GLY A 135 7.44 9.24 -2.26
C GLY A 135 6.57 10.49 -2.09
N GLY A 136 7.15 11.66 -2.27
CA GLY A 136 6.46 12.93 -2.40
C GLY A 136 6.14 13.25 -3.86
N LYS A 137 5.35 14.31 -4.10
CA LYS A 137 4.95 14.77 -5.45
C LYS A 137 6.13 14.95 -6.41
N LYS A 138 7.31 15.32 -5.88
CA LYS A 138 8.53 15.46 -6.69
C LYS A 138 9.01 14.12 -7.25
N PHE A 139 8.81 12.99 -6.55
CA PHE A 139 9.16 11.65 -7.01
C PHE A 139 8.49 11.31 -8.35
N ASP A 140 7.18 11.54 -8.46
CA ASP A 140 6.43 11.29 -9.70
C ASP A 140 6.96 12.15 -10.85
N THR A 141 7.38 13.39 -10.54
CA THR A 141 8.03 14.28 -11.51
C THR A 141 9.43 13.79 -11.89
N CYS A 142 10.22 13.27 -10.94
CA CYS A 142 11.56 12.72 -11.19
C CYS A 142 11.53 11.55 -12.17
N VAL A 143 10.58 10.62 -11.97
CA VAL A 143 10.42 9.45 -12.83
C VAL A 143 10.03 9.86 -14.26
N ALA A 144 9.27 10.95 -14.41
CA ALA A 144 8.85 11.47 -15.71
C ALA A 144 9.96 12.21 -16.47
N THR A 145 10.98 12.75 -15.80
CA THR A 145 11.99 13.64 -16.42
C THR A 145 13.35 12.98 -16.69
N ASN A 146 13.54 11.71 -16.29
CA ASN A 146 14.78 10.95 -16.47
C ASN A 146 16.05 11.59 -15.86
N ASN A 147 15.89 12.53 -14.94
CA ASN A 147 16.97 13.19 -14.19
C ASN A 147 16.87 12.82 -12.70
N PHE A 148 17.27 11.58 -12.40
CA PHE A 148 17.07 10.94 -11.09
C PHE A 148 17.94 11.57 -9.98
N ASP A 149 19.20 11.87 -10.28
CA ASP A 149 20.20 12.27 -9.28
C ASP A 149 19.89 13.61 -8.62
N GLN A 150 19.42 14.60 -9.39
CA GLN A 150 19.04 15.91 -8.83
C GLN A 150 17.70 15.90 -8.08
N CYS A 151 16.87 14.88 -8.30
CA CYS A 151 15.47 14.94 -7.91
C CYS A 151 15.15 14.11 -6.65
N LEU A 152 15.95 13.07 -6.37
CA LEU A 152 15.75 12.15 -5.23
C LEU A 152 15.73 12.85 -3.86
N GLY A 153 16.57 13.86 -3.63
CA GLY A 153 16.66 14.56 -2.34
C GLY A 153 15.38 15.29 -1.90
N GLY A 154 14.53 15.71 -2.85
CA GLY A 154 13.21 16.30 -2.59
C GLY A 154 12.03 15.33 -2.85
N ALA A 155 12.33 14.18 -3.45
CA ALA A 155 11.36 13.16 -3.81
C ALA A 155 10.96 12.30 -2.61
N VAL A 156 11.81 12.18 -1.59
CA VAL A 156 11.53 11.33 -0.43
C VAL A 156 11.13 12.19 0.76
N ASN A 157 9.92 11.98 1.26
CA ASN A 157 9.38 12.60 2.45
C ASN A 157 9.23 11.56 3.56
N ARG A 158 8.87 12.01 4.76
CA ARG A 158 8.43 11.11 5.82
C ARG A 158 6.92 11.10 5.99
N GLY A 159 6.35 9.90 6.10
CA GLY A 159 4.93 9.66 6.31
C GLY A 159 4.71 8.42 7.17
N ASN A 160 3.63 8.40 7.96
CA ASN A 160 3.35 7.24 8.79
C ASN A 160 2.99 6.03 7.93
N ARG A 161 3.56 4.89 8.30
CA ARG A 161 3.42 3.59 7.66
C ARG A 161 3.26 2.52 8.74
N PRO A 162 2.72 1.34 8.45
CA PRO A 162 2.80 0.23 9.39
C PRO A 162 4.24 -0.04 9.75
N ALA A 163 4.51 -0.26 11.03
CA ALA A 163 5.82 -0.72 11.48
C ALA A 163 5.93 -2.23 11.22
N CYS A 164 7.14 -2.68 10.87
CA CYS A 164 7.45 -4.09 10.68
C CYS A 164 8.76 -4.49 11.32
N SER A 165 8.94 -5.78 11.59
CA SER A 165 10.16 -6.39 12.11
C SER A 165 10.18 -7.88 11.75
N ALA A 166 11.18 -8.62 12.23
CA ALA A 166 11.25 -10.08 12.07
C ALA A 166 10.00 -10.81 12.60
N ASP A 167 9.36 -10.27 13.64
CA ASP A 167 8.17 -10.85 14.28
C ASP A 167 6.88 -10.07 13.97
N HIS A 168 7.01 -8.99 13.19
CA HIS A 168 5.92 -8.12 12.80
C HIS A 168 5.92 -7.93 11.28
N PHE A 169 5.28 -8.86 10.57
CA PHE A 169 5.12 -8.85 9.12
C PHE A 169 4.23 -7.72 8.57
N CYS A 170 4.58 -7.25 7.37
CA CYS A 170 3.69 -6.42 6.61
C CYS A 170 2.46 -7.20 6.12
N ARG A 171 1.43 -6.45 5.73
CA ARG A 171 0.33 -6.98 4.92
C ARG A 171 0.90 -7.57 3.62
N GLU A 172 0.22 -8.56 3.05
CA GLU A 172 0.70 -9.35 1.92
C GLU A 172 1.00 -8.54 0.64
N ASP A 173 0.45 -7.32 0.52
CA ASP A 173 0.67 -6.36 -0.56
C ASP A 173 1.68 -5.26 -0.20
N TYR A 174 2.47 -5.47 0.86
CA TYR A 174 3.51 -4.58 1.33
C TYR A 174 4.83 -5.33 1.56
N MET A 175 5.94 -4.64 1.33
CA MET A 175 7.28 -5.11 1.69
C MET A 175 7.82 -4.32 2.87
N CYS A 176 8.43 -5.03 3.82
CA CYS A 176 9.13 -4.41 4.94
C CYS A 176 10.46 -3.81 4.47
N GLN A 177 10.66 -2.52 4.71
CA GLN A 177 11.88 -1.80 4.36
C GLN A 177 12.56 -1.26 5.61
N SER A 178 13.88 -1.33 5.67
CA SER A 178 14.66 -0.67 6.71
C SER A 178 14.69 0.85 6.50
N LEU A 179 14.75 1.60 7.60
CA LEU A 179 15.06 3.02 7.54
C LEU A 179 16.50 3.24 7.05
N PRO A 180 16.74 4.22 6.14
CA PRO A 180 18.09 4.63 5.77
C PRO A 180 18.92 5.01 7.01
N PRO A 181 20.22 4.63 7.08
CA PRO A 181 21.05 4.88 8.26
C PRO A 181 21.19 6.36 8.65
N ASP A 182 21.09 7.26 7.66
CA ASP A 182 21.14 8.71 7.79
C ASP A 182 19.81 9.33 8.24
N THR A 183 18.75 8.54 8.40
CA THR A 183 17.47 9.07 8.90
C THR A 183 17.62 9.53 10.35
N PRO A 184 17.29 10.81 10.69
CA PRO A 184 17.42 11.32 12.03
C PRO A 184 16.69 10.47 13.07
N GLY A 185 17.43 9.92 14.03
CA GLY A 185 16.91 9.07 15.10
C GLY A 185 16.77 7.58 14.76
N ALA A 186 17.16 7.12 13.56
CA ALA A 186 17.02 5.72 13.14
C ALA A 186 17.67 4.70 14.09
N ALA A 187 18.75 5.09 14.78
CA ALA A 187 19.40 4.24 15.78
C ALA A 187 18.45 3.78 16.90
N LYS A 188 17.41 4.55 17.23
CA LYS A 188 16.41 4.19 18.26
C LYS A 188 15.49 3.05 17.85
N VAL A 189 15.37 2.80 16.56
CA VAL A 189 14.44 1.83 15.95
C VAL A 189 15.20 0.79 15.14
N LYS A 190 16.44 0.49 15.52
CA LYS A 190 17.26 -0.54 14.88
C LYS A 190 16.51 -1.89 14.88
N GLY A 191 16.43 -2.51 13.70
CA GLY A 191 15.69 -3.77 13.50
C GLY A 191 14.18 -3.59 13.26
N ILE A 192 13.68 -2.35 13.29
CA ILE A 192 12.30 -2.01 12.96
C ILE A 192 12.29 -1.28 11.61
N GLY A 193 11.47 -1.78 10.70
CA GLY A 193 11.23 -1.22 9.38
C GLY A 193 9.85 -0.58 9.25
N TYR A 194 9.57 -0.11 8.05
CA TYR A 194 8.27 0.40 7.64
C TYR A 194 7.73 -0.40 6.45
N CYS A 195 6.43 -0.65 6.44
CA CYS A 195 5.77 -1.32 5.33
C CYS A 195 5.54 -0.33 4.19
N SER A 196 6.19 -0.61 3.06
CA SER A 196 6.02 0.10 1.80
C SER A 196 5.10 -0.70 0.87
N PRO A 197 4.13 -0.07 0.21
CA PRO A 197 3.27 -0.79 -0.73
C PRO A 197 4.10 -1.28 -1.92
N THR A 198 3.79 -2.48 -2.42
CA THR A 198 4.47 -3.03 -3.61
C THR A 198 3.93 -2.39 -4.88
N TYR A 199 4.33 -1.14 -5.12
CA TYR A 199 3.90 -0.31 -6.25
C TYR A 199 4.04 -1.04 -7.60
N PHE A 200 5.12 -1.80 -7.78
CA PHE A 200 5.45 -2.44 -9.07
C PHE A 200 4.67 -3.72 -9.39
N ILE A 201 4.26 -4.49 -8.38
CA ILE A 201 3.64 -5.82 -8.61
C ILE A 201 2.17 -5.66 -9.05
N PHE A 202 1.46 -4.68 -8.49
CA PHE A 202 0.02 -4.50 -8.77
C PHE A 202 -0.29 -3.76 -10.08
N GLN A 203 0.61 -2.91 -10.57
CA GLN A 203 0.34 -2.12 -11.79
C GLN A 203 0.41 -2.94 -13.08
N MET A 204 1.19 -4.03 -13.14
CA MET A 204 1.38 -4.78 -14.40
C MET A 204 0.10 -5.42 -14.98
N ARG A 205 -0.98 -5.56 -14.18
CA ARG A 205 -2.24 -6.18 -14.64
C ARG A 205 -3.44 -5.24 -14.66
N ILE A 206 -3.38 -4.09 -13.97
CA ILE A 206 -4.55 -3.24 -13.73
C ILE A 206 -4.36 -1.90 -14.45
N ASP A 207 -5.41 -1.46 -15.14
CA ASP A 207 -5.52 -0.13 -15.75
C ASP A 207 -4.42 0.24 -16.77
N ASN A 208 -3.93 -0.74 -17.53
CA ASN A 208 -3.08 -0.51 -18.71
C ASN A 208 -1.75 0.22 -18.40
N HIS A 209 -1.11 -0.10 -17.28
CA HIS A 209 0.27 0.32 -17.05
C HIS A 209 1.21 -0.44 -17.98
N ALA A 210 2.29 0.21 -18.41
CA ALA A 210 3.19 -0.27 -19.47
C ALA A 210 3.61 -1.74 -19.26
N THR A 211 3.16 -2.61 -20.17
CA THR A 211 3.51 -4.02 -20.18
C THR A 211 4.99 -4.19 -20.56
N PRO A 212 5.80 -4.97 -19.79
CA PRO A 212 7.21 -5.20 -20.11
C PRO A 212 7.44 -6.19 -21.26
N TRP A 213 6.39 -6.75 -21.87
CA TRP A 213 6.50 -7.64 -23.02
C TRP A 213 5.98 -6.97 -24.28
N ALA A 214 6.80 -6.98 -25.32
CA ALA A 214 6.41 -6.49 -26.64
C ALA A 214 5.23 -7.32 -27.16
N SER A 215 4.05 -6.69 -27.28
CA SER A 215 2.95 -7.27 -28.04
C SER A 215 3.25 -7.09 -29.53
N ALA A 216 3.20 -8.18 -30.30
CA ALA A 216 3.39 -8.16 -31.75
C ALA A 216 2.32 -7.37 -32.53
N THR A 217 1.34 -6.77 -31.84
CA THR A 217 0.25 -5.98 -32.45
C THR A 217 0.26 -4.50 -32.11
N SER A 218 1.23 -4.00 -31.33
CA SER A 218 1.45 -2.55 -31.24
C SER A 218 2.47 -2.15 -32.30
N ALA A 219 1.98 -1.83 -33.51
CA ALA A 219 2.66 -0.80 -34.30
C ALA A 219 2.82 0.42 -33.38
N PRO A 220 4.01 1.06 -33.34
CA PRO A 220 4.19 2.26 -32.54
C PRO A 220 3.15 3.27 -33.02
N ARG A 221 2.15 3.54 -32.17
CA ARG A 221 1.44 4.81 -32.31
C ARG A 221 2.50 5.84 -31.99
N ASP A 222 2.85 6.65 -32.97
CA ASP A 222 3.68 7.84 -32.82
C ASP A 222 3.33 8.53 -31.50
N ALA A 223 4.11 8.28 -30.45
CA ALA A 223 4.32 9.26 -29.42
C ALA A 223 5.19 10.28 -30.13
N GLY A 224 4.57 11.28 -30.72
CA GLY A 224 5.25 12.38 -31.37
C GLY A 224 6.26 13.00 -30.41
N PHE A 225 7.49 12.54 -30.49
CA PHE A 225 8.70 13.15 -29.95
C PHE A 225 9.76 13.03 -31.03
N GLY A 226 9.46 13.65 -32.17
CA GLY A 226 10.44 13.94 -33.19
C GLY A 226 11.33 15.08 -32.71
N ALA A 227 12.63 14.84 -32.71
CA ALA A 227 13.57 15.72 -33.40
C ALA A 227 14.68 14.80 -33.90
N ALA A 228 14.57 14.43 -35.17
CA ALA A 228 15.72 14.05 -35.96
C ALA A 228 16.52 15.33 -36.27
N GLU A 229 17.84 15.17 -36.33
CA GLU A 229 18.87 15.90 -37.12
C GLU A 229 20.20 15.50 -36.44
N GLU A 230 21.05 14.62 -37.01
CA GLU A 230 22.02 14.90 -38.09
C GLU A 230 22.56 16.33 -37.92
N GLU A 231 23.72 16.55 -37.30
CA GLU A 231 25.08 16.22 -37.75
C GLU A 231 26.07 16.30 -36.57
#